data_AF-A0A8S2Z257-F1
#
_entry.id   AF-A0A8S2Z257-F1
#
_cell.length_a   1.000
_cell.length_b   1.000
_cell.length_c   1.000
_cell.angle_alpha   90.00
_cell.angle_beta   90.00
_cell.angle_gamma   90.00
#
_symmetry.space_group_name_H-M   'P 1'
#
loop_
_entity.id
_entity.type
_entity.pdbx_description
1 polymer ?
#
loop_
_entity_poly.entity_id
_entity_poly.type
_entity_poly.pdbx_seq_one_letter_code
_entity_poly.pdbx_strand_id
1 'polypeptide(L)'
;MASILRSYNRFVLKSPLLAMSLTTGTTMGLGNIISQTVIEKRTIDTVDWGRVARFSAFGYIAAGPFLRYWYYGLEKYFTGVRFKPLKMMITDQLIAAPFINMAFLCYFPLANGKSISEATDRFYK
;
A
#
# COMPACT_ATOMS: atom_id res chain seq x y z
N MET A 1 -23.44 -5.91 -13.79
CA MET A 1 -22.89 -5.41 -12.51
C MET A 1 -23.07 -6.35 -11.32
N ALA A 2 -24.27 -6.83 -10.99
CA ALA A 2 -24.51 -7.59 -9.75
C ALA A 2 -23.75 -8.94 -9.64
N SER A 3 -23.34 -9.56 -10.74
CA SER A 3 -22.57 -10.82 -10.73
C SER A 3 -21.11 -10.60 -10.32
N ILE A 4 -20.44 -9.60 -10.89
CA ILE A 4 -19.02 -9.27 -10.62
C ILE A 4 -18.84 -8.88 -9.15
N LEU A 5 -19.69 -7.99 -8.63
CA LEU A 5 -19.64 -7.58 -7.22
C LEU A 5 -19.87 -8.76 -6.27
N ARG A 6 -20.79 -9.67 -6.60
CA ARG A 6 -21.03 -10.88 -5.80
C ARG A 6 -19.82 -11.82 -5.82
N SER A 7 -19.20 -12.02 -6.97
CA SER A 7 -17.99 -12.85 -7.09
C SER A 7 -16.81 -12.23 -6.35
N TYR A 8 -16.60 -10.92 -6.46
CA TYR A 8 -15.59 -10.19 -5.70
C TYR A 8 -15.81 -10.31 -4.20
N ASN A 9 -17.03 -10.06 -3.72
CA ASN A 9 -17.35 -10.19 -2.29
C ASN A 9 -17.12 -11.62 -1.78
N ARG A 10 -17.49 -12.65 -2.55
CA ARG A 10 -17.17 -14.04 -2.18
C ARG A 10 -15.67 -14.28 -2.06
N PHE A 11 -14.88 -13.74 -2.99
CA PHE A 11 -13.43 -13.86 -2.95
C PHE A 11 -12.82 -13.16 -1.73
N VAL A 12 -13.22 -11.91 -1.47
CA VAL A 12 -12.77 -11.12 -0.31
C VAL A 12 -13.09 -11.83 1.00
N LEU A 13 -14.29 -12.39 1.13
CA LEU A 13 -14.71 -13.09 2.35
C LEU A 13 -14.00 -14.46 2.50
N LYS A 14 -13.75 -15.18 1.40
CA LYS A 14 -13.09 -16.49 1.43
C LYS A 14 -11.60 -16.38 1.75
N SER A 15 -10.92 -15.37 1.22
CA SER A 15 -9.46 -15.22 1.37
C SER A 15 -9.09 -13.76 1.60
N PRO A 16 -9.41 -13.21 2.78
CA PRO A 16 -9.28 -11.78 3.04
C PRO A 16 -7.83 -11.29 3.02
N LEU A 17 -6.87 -12.16 3.36
CA LEU A 17 -5.45 -11.83 3.26
C LEU A 17 -5.02 -11.63 1.80
N LEU A 18 -5.32 -12.61 0.94
CA LEU A 18 -4.99 -12.54 -0.48
C LEU A 18 -5.72 -11.38 -1.16
N ALA A 19 -7.00 -11.18 -0.83
CA ALA A 19 -7.75 -10.05 -1.36
C ALA A 19 -7.12 -8.71 -0.98
N MET A 20 -6.74 -8.53 0.29
CA MET A 20 -6.09 -7.29 0.74
C MET A 20 -4.73 -7.09 0.08
N SER A 21 -3.92 -8.15 -0.02
CA SER A 21 -2.65 -8.14 -0.75
C SER A 21 -2.82 -7.73 -2.20
N LEU A 22 -3.71 -8.41 -2.93
CA LEU A 22 -3.92 -8.15 -4.35
C LEU A 22 -4.44 -6.73 -4.59
N THR A 23 -5.44 -6.29 -3.82
CA THR A 23 -5.96 -4.93 -3.93
C THR A 23 -4.89 -3.89 -3.59
N THR A 24 -4.09 -4.10 -2.56
CA THR A 24 -3.03 -3.14 -2.17
C THR A 24 -1.93 -3.06 -3.22
N GLY A 25 -1.39 -4.19 -3.68
CA GLY A 25 -0.31 -4.19 -4.68
C GLY A 25 -0.75 -3.64 -6.04
N THR A 26 -1.96 -3.99 -6.50
CA THR A 26 -2.52 -3.40 -7.73
C THR A 26 -2.71 -1.89 -7.58
N THR A 27 -3.27 -1.44 -6.46
CA THR A 27 -3.48 0.00 -6.18
C THR A 27 -2.17 0.76 -6.16
N MET A 28 -1.12 0.23 -5.51
CA MET A 28 0.20 0.87 -5.46
C MET A 28 0.85 0.92 -6.85
N GLY A 29 0.75 -0.14 -7.65
CA GLY A 29 1.25 -0.18 -9.02
C GLY A 29 0.55 0.83 -9.92
N LEU A 30 -0.78 0.86 -9.89
CA LEU A 30 -1.59 1.83 -10.65
C LEU A 30 -1.31 3.27 -10.20
N GLY A 31 -1.23 3.52 -8.90
CA GLY A 31 -0.85 4.84 -8.37
C GLY A 31 0.52 5.27 -8.86
N ASN A 32 1.47 4.35 -8.97
CA ASN A 32 2.78 4.64 -9.53
C ASN A 32 2.72 4.97 -11.03
N ILE A 33 1.92 4.24 -11.82
CA ILE A 33 1.69 4.55 -13.24
C ILE A 33 1.09 5.96 -13.36
N ILE A 34 0.05 6.28 -12.58
CA ILE A 34 -0.60 7.60 -12.59
C ILE A 34 0.40 8.70 -12.21
N SER A 35 1.23 8.48 -11.18
CA SER A 35 2.28 9.42 -10.79
C SER A 35 3.25 9.66 -11.95
N GLN A 36 3.68 8.60 -12.63
CA GLN A 36 4.60 8.70 -13.76
C GLN A 36 3.98 9.40 -14.97
N THR A 37 2.72 9.14 -15.30
CA THR A 37 2.07 9.70 -16.49
C THR A 37 1.54 11.11 -16.27
N VAL A 38 0.93 11.38 -15.11
CA VAL A 38 0.27 12.67 -14.83
C VAL A 38 1.26 13.69 -14.25
N ILE A 39 2.13 13.26 -13.33
CA ILE A 39 3.05 14.18 -12.64
C ILE A 39 4.38 14.28 -13.37
N GLU A 40 5.00 13.13 -13.68
CA GLU A 40 6.28 13.12 -14.42
C GLU A 40 6.09 13.30 -15.95
N LYS A 41 4.85 13.38 -16.43
CA LYS A 41 4.49 13.57 -17.86
C LYS A 41 5.13 12.53 -18.79
N ARG A 42 5.36 11.32 -18.31
CA ARG A 42 5.88 10.21 -19.11
C ARG A 42 4.81 9.70 -20.05
N THR A 43 5.19 9.41 -21.29
CA THR A 43 4.39 8.61 -22.23
C THR A 43 4.41 7.13 -21.83
N ILE A 44 3.48 6.33 -22.34
CA ILE A 44 3.40 4.88 -22.06
C ILE A 44 4.74 4.18 -22.35
N ASP A 45 5.44 4.61 -23.39
CA ASP A 45 6.73 4.05 -23.81
C ASP A 45 7.89 4.40 -22.86
N THR A 46 7.73 5.43 -22.03
CA THR A 46 8.77 5.92 -21.11
C THR A 46 8.46 5.62 -19.64
N VAL A 47 7.35 4.93 -19.37
CA VAL A 47 7.00 4.44 -18.03
C VAL A 47 8.09 3.48 -17.54
N ASP A 48 8.61 3.75 -16.34
CA ASP A 48 9.51 2.86 -15.61
C ASP A 48 8.68 1.72 -15.00
N TRP A 49 8.51 0.66 -15.79
CA TRP A 49 7.84 -0.58 -15.37
C TRP A 49 8.56 -1.28 -14.21
N GLY A 50 9.89 -1.10 -14.08
CA GLY A 50 10.65 -1.60 -12.95
C GLY A 50 10.22 -0.94 -11.64
N ARG A 51 9.99 0.38 -11.65
CA ARG A 51 9.44 1.11 -10.50
C ARG A 51 8.02 0.65 -10.18
N VAL A 52 7.17 0.47 -11.19
CA VAL A 52 5.80 -0.07 -11.01
C VAL A 52 5.84 -1.44 -10.33
N ALA A 53 6.73 -2.34 -10.79
CA ALA A 53 6.91 -3.67 -10.23
C ALA A 53 7.34 -3.62 -8.75
N ARG A 54 8.30 -2.76 -8.38
CA ARG A 54 8.75 -2.59 -6.98
C ARG A 54 7.63 -2.07 -6.08
N PHE A 55 6.88 -1.06 -6.51
CA PHE A 55 5.73 -0.54 -5.77
C PHE A 55 4.66 -1.63 -5.57
N SER A 56 4.38 -2.39 -6.64
CA SER A 56 3.39 -3.47 -6.62
C SER A 56 3.83 -4.61 -5.69
N ALA A 57 5.10 -5.01 -5.77
CA ALA A 57 5.68 -6.06 -4.94
C ALA A 57 5.61 -5.71 -3.44
N PHE A 58 5.95 -4.47 -3.07
CA PHE A 58 5.77 -4.00 -1.70
C PHE A 58 4.31 -4.11 -1.24
N GLY A 59 3.37 -3.72 -2.09
CA GLY A 59 1.94 -3.81 -1.79
C GLY A 59 1.44 -5.26 -1.64
N TYR A 60 1.87 -6.18 -2.50
CA TYR A 60 1.46 -7.58 -2.44
C TYR A 60 2.01 -8.32 -1.22
N ILE A 61 3.30 -8.11 -0.92
CA ILE A 61 4.06 -8.96 0.00
C ILE A 61 4.13 -8.36 1.41
N ALA A 62 4.23 -7.02 1.53
CA ALA A 62 4.44 -6.36 2.81
C ALA A 62 3.21 -5.57 3.27
N ALA A 63 2.82 -4.53 2.50
CA ALA A 63 1.78 -3.61 2.94
C ALA A 63 0.41 -4.28 3.04
N GLY A 64 0.03 -5.11 2.06
CA GLY A 64 -1.28 -5.77 2.05
C GLY A 64 -1.52 -6.69 3.25
N PRO A 65 -0.61 -7.63 3.57
CA PRO A 65 -0.71 -8.45 4.77
C PRO A 65 -0.73 -7.62 6.05
N PHE A 66 0.15 -6.63 6.16
CA PHE A 66 0.19 -5.73 7.30
C PHE A 66 -1.16 -5.00 7.50
N LEU A 67 -1.70 -4.39 6.44
CA LEU A 67 -2.97 -3.68 6.47
C LEU A 67 -4.12 -4.61 6.86
N ARG A 68 -4.13 -5.86 6.40
CA ARG A 68 -5.16 -6.84 6.81
C ARG A 68 -5.17 -7.05 8.31
N TYR A 69 -4.01 -7.31 8.92
CA TYR A 69 -3.93 -7.54 10.37
C TYR A 69 -4.18 -6.25 11.16
N TRP A 70 -3.68 -5.12 10.68
CA TRP A 70 -3.86 -3.81 11.30
C TRP A 70 -5.34 -3.42 11.37
N TYR A 71 -6.05 -3.46 10.24
CA TYR A 71 -7.48 -3.12 10.22
C TYR A 71 -8.33 -4.13 10.99
N TYR A 72 -7.98 -5.42 10.98
CA TYR A 72 -8.63 -6.40 11.85
C TYR A 72 -8.47 -6.06 13.34
N GLY A 73 -7.27 -5.64 13.75
CA GLY A 73 -6.99 -5.17 15.11
C GLY A 73 -7.77 -3.91 15.47
N LEU A 74 -7.76 -2.90 14.60
CA LEU A 74 -8.52 -1.65 14.78
C LEU A 74 -10.02 -1.91 14.89
N GLU A 75 -10.56 -2.80 14.05
CA GLU A 75 -11.98 -3.15 14.08
C GLU A 75 -12.39 -3.75 15.41
N LYS A 76 -11.56 -4.64 15.98
CA LYS A 76 -11.78 -5.27 17.28
C LYS A 76 -11.63 -4.25 18.41
N TYR A 77 -10.59 -3.42 18.38
CA TYR A 77 -10.30 -2.45 19.43
C TYR A 77 -11.38 -1.37 19.55
N PHE A 78 -11.90 -0.87 18.43
CA PHE A 78 -12.94 0.17 18.42
C PHE A 78 -14.37 -0.36 18.35
N THR A 79 -14.62 -1.59 18.80
CA THR A 79 -15.98 -2.17 18.85
C THR A 79 -16.87 -1.38 19.82
N GLY A 80 -18.06 -0.97 19.38
CA GLY A 80 -19.01 -0.22 20.21
C GLY A 80 -18.66 1.26 20.46
N VAL A 81 -17.59 1.77 19.84
CA VAL A 81 -17.13 3.14 20.08
C VAL A 81 -17.85 4.15 19.17
N ARG A 82 -18.34 5.26 19.75
CA ARG A 82 -18.91 6.39 18.98
C ARG A 82 -17.83 7.02 18.09
N PHE A 83 -18.20 7.39 16.85
CA PHE A 83 -17.30 7.90 15.82
C PHE A 83 -16.15 6.94 15.47
N LYS A 84 -16.41 5.63 15.50
CA LYS A 84 -15.43 4.56 15.18
C LYS A 84 -14.59 4.85 13.92
N PRO A 85 -15.15 5.18 12.74
CA PRO A 85 -14.34 5.40 11.54
C PRO A 85 -13.32 6.53 11.70
N LEU A 86 -13.73 7.64 12.33
CA LEU A 86 -12.85 8.78 12.57
C LEU A 86 -11.69 8.41 13.51
N LYS A 87 -11.98 7.69 14.59
CA LYS A 87 -10.95 7.24 15.54
C LYS A 87 -9.99 6.23 14.91
N MET A 88 -10.50 5.31 14.09
CA MET A 88 -9.68 4.37 13.33
C MET A 88 -8.75 5.11 12.36
N MET A 89 -9.27 6.09 11.61
CA MET A 89 -8.47 6.91 10.69
C MET A 89 -7.36 7.68 11.43
N ILE A 90 -7.69 8.35 12.54
CA ILE A 90 -6.69 9.07 13.35
C ILE A 90 -5.61 8.10 13.85
N THR A 91 -6.00 6.94 14.35
CA THR A 91 -5.06 5.92 14.83
C THR A 91 -4.18 5.37 13.71
N ASP A 92 -4.76 5.15 12.53
CA ASP A 92 -4.05 4.69 11.34
C ASP A 92 -2.98 5.71 10.89
N GLN A 93 -3.34 6.98 10.81
CA GLN A 93 -2.43 8.05 10.40
C GLN A 93 -1.32 8.32 11.44
N LEU A 94 -1.61 8.19 12.73
CA LEU A 94 -0.62 8.46 13.79
C LEU A 94 0.31 7.28 14.07
N ILE A 95 -0.19 6.04 13.89
CA ILE A 95 0.56 4.84 14.26
C ILE A 95 1.04 4.12 13.00
N ALA A 96 0.13 3.56 12.20
CA ALA A 96 0.51 2.70 11.08
C ALA A 96 1.23 3.45 9.96
N ALA A 97 0.81 4.68 9.64
CA ALA A 97 1.40 5.42 8.53
C ALA A 97 2.90 5.68 8.73
N PRO A 98 3.41 6.14 9.90
CA PRO A 98 4.85 6.22 10.15
C PRO A 98 5.60 4.89 9.93
N PHE A 99 5.07 3.77 10.41
CA PHE A 99 5.73 2.46 10.26
C PHE A 99 5.75 1.97 8.81
N ILE A 100 4.64 2.06 8.09
CA ILE A 100 4.58 1.67 6.67
C ILE A 100 5.50 2.56 5.85
N ASN A 101 5.49 3.87 6.07
CA ASN A 101 6.35 4.80 5.33
C ASN A 101 7.82 4.52 5.61
N MET A 102 8.20 4.28 6.87
CA MET A 102 9.57 3.90 7.21
C MET A 102 9.97 2.60 6.53
N ALA A 103 9.13 1.57 6.59
CA ALA A 103 9.37 0.29 5.91
C ALA A 103 9.54 0.48 4.39
N PHE A 104 8.71 1.32 3.78
CA PHE A 104 8.79 1.63 2.36
C PHE A 104 10.06 2.40 2.01
N LEU A 105 10.46 3.39 2.82
CA LEU A 105 11.68 4.17 2.64
C LEU A 105 12.95 3.34 2.80
N CYS A 106 12.93 2.28 3.62
CA CYS A 106 14.02 1.31 3.68
C CYS A 106 13.99 0.33 2.50
N TYR A 107 12.80 -0.17 2.14
CA TYR A 107 12.62 -1.12 1.05
C TYR A 107 13.01 -0.54 -0.31
N PHE A 108 12.54 0.66 -0.63
CA PHE A 108 12.60 1.19 -1.98
C PHE A 108 14.04 1.41 -2.47
N PRO A 109 14.99 1.96 -1.70
CA PRO A 109 16.39 2.06 -2.08
C PRO A 109 17.03 0.69 -2.32
N LEU A 110 16.81 -0.26 -1.41
CA LEU A 110 17.33 -1.64 -1.53
C LEU A 110 16.81 -2.32 -2.80
N ALA A 111 15.52 -2.15 -3.09
CA ALA A 111 14.90 -2.69 -4.30
C ALA A 111 15.43 -2.03 -5.60
N ASN A 112 16.02 -0.84 -5.50
CA ASN A 112 16.71 -0.16 -6.58
C ASN A 112 18.24 -0.41 -6.60
N GLY A 113 18.74 -1.30 -5.75
CA GLY A 113 20.16 -1.63 -5.66
C GLY A 113 21.02 -0.56 -4.96
N LYS A 114 20.40 0.37 -4.22
CA LYS A 114 21.10 1.41 -3.47
C LYS A 114 21.24 1.01 -2.00
N SER A 115 22.30 1.48 -1.36
CA SER A 115 22.47 1.32 0.09
C SER A 115 21.49 2.23 0.87
N ILE A 116 21.17 1.86 2.10
CA ILE A 116 20.32 2.70 2.98
C ILE A 116 21.04 4.03 3.27
N SER A 117 22.36 4.00 3.43
CA SER A 117 23.17 5.22 3.63
C SER A 117 23.04 6.21 2.47
N GLU A 118 23.08 5.73 1.22
CA GLU A 118 22.86 6.59 0.05
C GLU A 118 21.45 7.18 -0.02
N ALA A 119 20.45 6.46 0.51
CA ALA A 119 19.08 6.96 0.57
C ALA A 119 18.93 8.05 1.63
N THR A 120 19.57 7.87 2.78
CA THR A 120 19.55 8.83 3.90
C THR A 120 20.27 10.13 3.53
N ASP A 121 21.39 10.07 2.82
CA ASP A 121 22.14 11.25 2.35
C ASP A 121 21.29 12.21 1.50
N ARG A 122 20.26 11.71 0.83
CA ARG A 122 19.35 12.52 0.02
C ARG A 122 18.41 13.39 0.86
N PHE A 123 18.19 13.06 2.13
CA PHE A 123 17.35 13.83 3.05
C PHE A 123 18.14 14.88 3.83
N TYR A 124 19.47 14.79 3.84
CA TYR A 124 20.37 15.75 4.52
C TYR A 124 20.94 16.81 3.57
N LYS A 125 20.50 16.83 2.30
CA LYS A 125 20.76 17.90 1.32
C LYS A 125 19.54 18.80 1.18
#